data_AF-A0A2E2TCD4-F1
#
_entry.id   AF-A0A2E2TCD4-F1
#
_cell.length_a   1.000
_cell.length_b   1.000
_cell.length_c   1.000
_cell.angle_alpha   90.00
_cell.angle_beta   90.00
_cell.angle_gamma   90.00
#
_symmetry.space_group_name_H-M   'P 1'
#
loop_
_entity.id
_entity.type
_entity.pdbx_description
1 polymer ?
#
loop_
_entity_poly.entity_id
_entity_poly.type
_entity_poly.pdbx_seq_one_letter_code
_entity_poly.pdbx_strand_id
1 'polypeptide(L)' 'MKKYRFLLIATLSALALSSCKKSYECCYFDTVGEKIVEGDFTCGEKKMTEQEVTDLEVRMNDAATEWNGSGKCEPLTEVK' A
#
# COMPACT_ATOMS: atom_id res chain seq x y z
N MET A 1 15.49 21.66 42.51
CA MET A 1 14.97 21.42 41.15
C MET A 1 15.81 20.34 40.47
N LYS A 2 15.34 19.08 40.43
CA LYS A 2 16.12 17.95 39.88
C LYS A 2 15.21 16.75 39.57
N LYS A 3 14.30 16.87 38.59
CA LYS A 3 13.34 15.79 38.24
C LYS A 3 12.93 15.76 36.76
N TYR A 4 13.84 15.93 35.80
CA TYR A 4 13.47 15.80 34.38
C TYR A 4 14.60 15.24 33.51
N ARG A 5 15.10 14.03 33.80
CA ARG A 5 16.11 13.39 32.94
C ARG A 5 15.85 11.92 32.56
N PHE A 6 14.68 11.36 32.89
CA PHE A 6 14.44 9.92 32.68
C PHE A 6 13.30 9.54 31.73
N LEU A 7 12.68 10.51 31.04
CA LEU A 7 11.48 10.26 30.22
C LEU A 7 11.68 10.39 28.70
N LEU A 8 12.90 10.19 28.19
CA LEU A 8 13.19 10.32 26.75
C LEU A 8 13.81 9.08 26.10
N ILE A 9 13.79 7.92 26.75
CA ILE A 9 14.44 6.70 26.20
C ILE A 9 13.43 5.63 25.74
N ALA A 10 12.13 5.81 25.97
CA ALA A 10 11.12 4.77 25.68
C ALA A 10 10.35 4.91 24.35
N THR A 11 10.73 5.83 23.46
CA THR A 11 10.04 6.02 22.15
C THR A 11 10.86 5.57 20.95
N LEU A 12 11.99 4.89 21.17
CA LEU A 12 12.82 4.30 20.10
C LEU A 12 12.70 2.77 20.04
N SER A 13 11.55 2.21 20.44
CA SER A 13 11.19 0.85 20.06
C SER A 13 10.69 0.87 18.61
N ALA A 14 11.66 0.94 17.69
CA ALA A 14 11.56 0.65 16.26
C ALA A 14 10.40 -0.32 15.98
N LEU A 15 9.40 0.04 15.17
CA LEU A 15 9.49 0.00 13.70
C LEU A 15 10.38 -1.15 13.16
N ALA A 16 10.38 -2.30 13.84
CA ALA A 16 11.05 -3.52 13.41
C ALA A 16 10.07 -4.57 12.87
N LEU A 17 8.81 -4.19 12.59
CA LEU A 17 7.87 -5.03 11.83
C LEU A 17 7.95 -4.76 10.32
N SER A 18 8.59 -3.66 9.92
CA SER A 18 8.73 -3.24 8.53
C SER A 18 9.94 -3.89 7.88
N SER A 19 9.74 -5.04 7.22
CA SER A 19 10.14 -5.18 5.80
C SER A 19 9.93 -6.61 5.25
N CYS A 20 8.95 -7.38 5.75
CA CYS A 20 8.48 -8.52 4.97
C CYS A 20 7.69 -8.00 3.77
N LYS A 21 8.37 -7.87 2.62
CA LYS A 21 7.70 -7.58 1.35
C LYS A 21 6.88 -8.79 0.94
N LYS A 22 5.59 -8.59 0.68
CA LYS A 22 4.70 -9.60 0.10
C LYS A 22 4.47 -9.26 -1.36
N SER A 23 4.12 -10.25 -2.17
CA SER A 23 3.68 -10.00 -3.54
C SER A 23 2.25 -9.45 -3.51
N TYR A 24 2.02 -8.35 -4.23
CA TYR A 24 0.70 -7.76 -4.41
C TYR A 24 0.39 -7.66 -5.90
N GLU A 25 -0.86 -7.89 -6.27
CA GLU A 25 -1.42 -7.53 -7.57
C GLU A 25 -2.17 -6.19 -7.42
N CYS A 26 -1.74 -5.17 -8.16
CA CYS A 26 -2.36 -3.85 -8.15
C CYS A 26 -3.11 -3.60 -9.46
N CYS A 27 -4.39 -3.26 -9.35
CA CYS A 27 -5.32 -3.12 -10.47
C CYS A 27 -6.10 -1.82 -10.39
N TYR A 28 -6.51 -1.32 -11.56
CA TYR A 28 -7.54 -0.29 -11.65
C TYR A 28 -8.91 -0.95 -11.80
N PHE A 29 -9.91 -0.27 -11.26
CA PHE A 29 -11.31 -0.64 -11.31
C PHE A 29 -12.10 0.52 -11.90
N ASP A 30 -13.13 0.19 -12.68
CA ASP A 30 -14.02 1.18 -13.27
C ASP A 30 -15.02 1.74 -12.23
N THR A 31 -15.96 2.57 -12.70
CA THR A 31 -16.96 3.22 -11.85
C THR A 31 -17.96 2.27 -11.20
N VAL A 32 -18.09 1.04 -11.72
CA VAL A 32 -18.97 -0.01 -11.16
C VAL A 32 -18.20 -1.01 -10.30
N GLY A 33 -16.89 -0.83 -10.17
CA GLY A 33 -16.01 -1.70 -9.38
C GLY A 33 -15.54 -2.94 -10.15
N GLU A 34 -15.65 -2.95 -11.47
CA GLU A 34 -15.12 -4.02 -12.31
C GLU A 34 -13.64 -3.79 -12.64
N LYS A 35 -12.86 -4.86 -12.60
CA LYS A 35 -11.41 -4.86 -12.86
C LYS A 35 -11.16 -4.47 -14.33
N ILE A 36 -10.38 -3.42 -14.54
CA ILE A 36 -9.98 -2.97 -15.89
C ILE A 36 -8.83 -3.87 -16.35
N VAL A 37 -9.06 -4.64 -17.43
CA VAL A 37 -8.07 -5.59 -17.99
C VAL A 37 -7.63 -5.24 -19.41
N GLU A 38 -8.12 -4.13 -19.96
CA GLU A 38 -7.84 -3.68 -21.33
C GLU A 38 -7.03 -2.37 -21.36
N GLY A 39 -6.19 -2.23 -22.39
CA GLY A 39 -5.33 -1.05 -22.59
C GLY A 39 -4.06 -1.04 -21.72
N ASP A 40 -3.57 0.16 -21.39
CA ASP A 40 -2.38 0.36 -20.55
C ASP A 40 -2.64 0.14 -19.04
N PHE A 41 -3.89 -0.17 -18.66
CA PHE A 41 -4.33 -0.34 -17.28
C PHE A 41 -4.25 -1.80 -16.78
N THR A 42 -3.40 -2.62 -17.39
CA THR A 42 -3.17 -4.00 -16.94
C THR A 42 -2.65 -4.02 -15.51
N CYS A 43 -3.09 -5.02 -14.74
CA CYS A 43 -2.61 -5.18 -13.38
C CYS A 43 -1.11 -5.43 -13.29
N GLY A 44 -0.48 -4.77 -12.32
CA GLY A 44 0.93 -4.91 -12.03
C GLY A 44 1.14 -5.75 -10.79
N GLU A 45 1.93 -6.82 -10.90
CA GLU A 45 2.42 -7.55 -9.74
C GLU A 45 3.72 -6.92 -9.22
N LYS A 46 3.80 -6.68 -7.91
CA LYS A 46 5.02 -6.15 -7.29
C LYS A 46 5.17 -6.59 -5.85
N LYS A 47 6.42 -6.89 -5.46
CA LYS A 47 6.78 -7.12 -4.05
C LYS A 47 6.92 -5.79 -3.31
N MET A 48 6.05 -5.57 -2.33
CA MET A 48 5.95 -4.32 -1.60
C MET A 48 5.71 -4.58 -0.11
N THR A 49 6.10 -3.62 0.72
CA THR A 49 5.64 -3.53 2.11
C THR A 49 4.21 -3.01 2.15
N GLU A 50 3.49 -3.26 3.26
CA GLU A 50 2.13 -2.73 3.45
C GLU A 50 2.09 -1.18 3.35
N GLN A 51 3.15 -0.51 3.77
CA GLN A 51 3.26 0.95 3.62
C GLN A 51 3.45 1.38 2.15
N GLU A 52 4.34 0.71 1.41
CA GLU A 52 4.50 0.94 -0.04
C GLU A 52 3.20 0.68 -0.81
N VAL A 53 2.38 -0.27 -0.36
CA VAL A 53 1.05 -0.56 -0.92
C VAL A 53 0.10 0.59 -0.67
N THR A 54 -0.07 1.04 0.57
CA THR A 54 -0.95 2.17 0.89
C THR A 54 -0.57 3.42 0.10
N ASP A 55 0.73 3.74 0.02
CA ASP A 55 1.23 4.89 -0.76
C ASP A 55 1.01 4.73 -2.27
N LEU A 56 0.99 3.49 -2.78
CA LEU A 56 0.68 3.22 -4.18
C LEU A 56 -0.82 3.32 -4.44
N GLU A 57 -1.68 2.74 -3.59
CA GLU A 57 -3.13 2.82 -3.72
C GLU A 57 -3.62 4.27 -3.72
N VAL A 58 -3.08 5.14 -2.86
CA VAL A 58 -3.40 6.58 -2.87
C VAL A 58 -3.09 7.19 -4.24
N ARG A 59 -1.88 6.97 -4.77
CA ARG A 59 -1.48 7.51 -6.09
C ARG A 59 -2.32 6.95 -7.24
N MET A 60 -2.70 5.67 -7.16
CA MET A 60 -3.59 5.07 -8.15
C MET A 60 -5.00 5.68 -8.07
N ASN A 61 -5.55 5.89 -6.87
CA ASN A 61 -6.86 6.54 -6.72
C ASN A 61 -6.85 8.01 -7.17
N ASP A 62 -5.77 8.74 -6.90
CA ASP A 62 -5.58 10.11 -7.41
C ASP A 62 -5.58 10.12 -8.95
N ALA A 63 -4.89 9.17 -9.59
CA ALA A 63 -4.93 9.03 -11.05
C ALA A 63 -6.33 8.62 -11.55
N ALA A 64 -7.00 7.71 -10.86
CA ALA A 64 -8.31 7.18 -11.26
C ALA A 64 -9.46 8.16 -11.05
N THR A 65 -9.24 9.23 -10.27
CA THR A 65 -10.24 10.28 -10.03
C THR A 65 -10.70 10.92 -11.34
N GLU A 66 -9.84 11.01 -12.36
CA GLU A 66 -10.19 11.59 -13.67
C GLU A 66 -11.34 10.86 -14.38
N TRP A 67 -11.54 9.56 -14.11
CA TRP A 67 -12.61 8.75 -14.68
C TRP A 67 -13.55 8.15 -13.62
N ASN A 68 -13.53 8.66 -12.39
CA ASN A 68 -14.27 8.13 -11.24
C ASN A 68 -14.00 6.63 -10.95
N GLY A 69 -12.83 6.13 -11.34
CA GLY A 69 -12.41 4.76 -11.03
C GLY A 69 -11.75 4.66 -9.66
N SER A 70 -11.14 3.50 -9.39
CA SER A 70 -10.31 3.30 -8.21
C SER A 70 -9.10 2.43 -8.50
N GLY A 71 -8.08 2.54 -7.66
CA GLY A 71 -6.90 1.69 -7.69
C GLY A 71 -6.79 0.90 -6.40
N LYS A 72 -6.55 -0.41 -6.49
CA LYS A 72 -6.43 -1.29 -5.32
C LYS A 72 -5.36 -2.34 -5.52
N CYS A 73 -4.67 -2.69 -4.45
CA CYS A 73 -3.62 -3.69 -4.41
C CYS A 73 -4.00 -4.83 -3.46
N GLU A 74 -4.09 -6.04 -3.97
CA GLU A 74 -4.44 -7.21 -3.18
C GLU A 74 -3.23 -8.14 -3.01
N PRO A 75 -3.00 -8.70 -1.81
CA PRO A 75 -1.90 -9.62 -1.61
C PRO A 75 -2.12 -10.88 -2.45
N LEU A 76 -1.14 -11.24 -3.26
CA LEU A 76 -1.11 -12.52 -3.94
C LEU A 76 -0.84 -13.59 -2.88
N THR A 77 -1.89 -14.31 -2.49
CA THR A 77 -1.72 -15.55 -1.75
C THR A 77 -0.91 -16.52 -2.60
N GLU A 78 0.35 -16.75 -2.22
CA GLU A 78 1.15 -17.85 -2.76
C GLU A 78 0.39 -19.16 -2.44
N VAL A 79 -0.30 -19.72 -3.44
CA VAL A 79 -0.82 -21.08 -3.36
C VAL A 79 0.40 -21.99 -3.26
N LYS A 80 0.68 -22.48 -2.05
CA LYS A 80 1.76 -23.44 -1.78
C LYS A 80 1.50 -24.78 -2.45
#